data_AF-A0A2T6NAS3-F1
#
_entry.id   AF-A0A2T6NAS3-F1
#
_cell.length_a   1.000
_cell.length_b   1.000
_cell.length_c   1.000
_cell.angle_alpha   90.00
_cell.angle_beta   90.00
_cell.angle_gamma   90.00
#
_symmetry.space_group_name_H-M   'P 1'
#
loop_
_entity.id
_entity.type
_entity.pdbx_description
1 polymer ?
#
loop_
_entity_poly.entity_id
_entity_poly.type
_entity_poly.pdbx_seq_one_letter_code
_entity_poly.pdbx_strand_id
1 'polypeptide(L)' 'MIDVAFLSVIRRWHFREGMPIREITRRTGLSRNTVRKYLASGVIEPRYPNRKTPSKLDD' A
#
# COMPACT_ATOMS: atom_id res chain seq x y z
N MET A 1 8.32 3.63 -6.55
CA MET A 1 6.94 3.90 -6.06
C MET A 1 6.16 2.61 -6.25
N ILE A 2 5.83 1.89 -5.18
CA ILE A 2 5.06 0.64 -5.27
C ILE A 2 3.58 1.00 -5.32
N ASP A 3 2.86 0.40 -6.27
CA ASP A 3 1.44 0.64 -6.49
C ASP A 3 0.59 0.15 -5.31
N VAL A 4 -0.49 0.88 -5.01
CA VAL A 4 -1.45 0.56 -3.94
C VAL A 4 -2.10 -0.80 -4.13
N ALA A 5 -2.18 -1.28 -5.38
CA ALA A 5 -2.62 -2.63 -5.72
C ALA A 5 -1.69 -3.70 -5.10
N PHE A 6 -0.38 -3.48 -5.13
CA PHE A 6 0.61 -4.45 -4.64
C PHE A 6 0.61 -4.56 -3.11
N LEU A 7 0.40 -3.43 -2.43
CA LEU A 7 0.26 -3.40 -0.97
C LEU A 7 -0.96 -4.19 -0.49
N SER A 8 -2.07 -4.05 -1.22
CA SER A 8 -3.33 -4.75 -0.93
C SER A 8 -3.18 -6.28 -1.06
N VAL A 9 -2.41 -6.75 -2.04
CA VAL A 9 -2.10 -8.19 -2.21
C VAL A 9 -1.29 -8.72 -1.04
N ILE A 10 -0.19 -8.05 -0.68
CA ILE A 10 0.68 -8.45 0.44
C ILE A 10 -0.11 -8.56 1.75
N ARG A 11 -0.99 -7.59 2.01
CA ARG A 11 -1.85 -7.60 3.20
C ARG A 11 -2.87 -8.72 3.19
N ARG A 12 -3.53 -8.98 2.06
CA ARG A 12 -4.49 -10.09 1.96
C ARG A 12 -3.79 -11.41 2.25
N TRP A 13 -2.63 -11.65 1.65
CA TRP A 13 -1.84 -12.85 1.91
C TRP A 13 -1.50 -13.01 3.39
N HIS A 14 -1.01 -11.95 4.05
CA HIS A 14 -0.62 -12.02 5.46
C HIS A 14 -1.80 -12.13 6.42
N PHE A 15 -2.81 -11.26 6.31
CA PHE A 15 -3.89 -11.16 7.29
C PHE A 15 -5.06 -12.11 7.01
N ARG A 16 -5.38 -12.38 5.74
CA ARG A 16 -6.52 -13.23 5.37
C ARG A 16 -6.10 -14.68 5.13
N GLU A 17 -5.02 -14.88 4.39
CA GLU A 17 -4.54 -16.22 4.03
C GLU A 17 -3.54 -16.78 5.05
N GLY A 18 -3.12 -15.98 6.05
CA GLY A 18 -2.17 -16.40 7.09
C GLY A 18 -0.77 -16.72 6.53
N MET A 19 -0.45 -16.23 5.33
CA MET A 19 0.79 -16.55 4.65
C MET A 19 1.99 -16.00 5.43
N PRO A 20 3.04 -16.80 5.67
CA PRO A 20 4.20 -16.34 6.39
C PRO A 20 4.95 -15.28 5.59
N ILE A 21 5.49 -14.27 6.28
CA ILE A 21 6.26 -13.16 5.66
C ILE A 21 7.37 -13.70 4.73
N ARG A 22 7.99 -14.82 5.08
CA ARG A 22 9.05 -15.45 4.26
C ARG A 22 8.53 -15.89 2.88
N GLU A 23 7.31 -16.42 2.81
CA GLU A 23 6.72 -16.82 1.53
C GLU A 23 6.32 -15.60 0.71
N ILE A 24 5.80 -14.55 1.36
CA ILE A 24 5.51 -13.27 0.71
C ILE A 24 6.79 -12.67 0.12
N THR A 25 7.91 -12.67 0.85
CA THR A 25 9.20 -12.17 0.33
C THR A 25 9.70 -12.99 -0.86
N ARG A 26 9.50 -14.32 -0.84
CA ARG A 26 9.92 -15.19 -1.94
C ARG A 26 9.11 -14.95 -3.20
N ARG A 27 7.81 -14.71 -3.08
CA ARG A 27 6.89 -14.46 -4.20
C ARG A 27 7.03 -13.05 -4.78
N THR A 28 7.22 -12.05 -3.91
CA THR A 28 7.28 -10.65 -4.32
C THR A 28 8.68 -10.19 -4.70
N GLY A 29 9.73 -10.93 -4.34
CA GLY A 29 11.13 -10.52 -4.52
C GLY A 29 11.53 -9.32 -3.64
N LEU A 30 10.66 -8.89 -2.73
CA LEU A 30 10.92 -7.77 -1.84
C LEU A 30 11.74 -8.19 -0.63
N SER A 31 12.53 -7.26 -0.11
CA SER A 31 13.23 -7.47 1.15
C SER A 31 12.23 -7.70 2.30
N ARG A 32 12.62 -8.52 3.27
CA ARG A 32 11.81 -8.77 4.48
C ARG A 32 11.47 -7.49 5.23
N ASN A 33 12.40 -6.53 5.25
CA ASN A 33 12.20 -5.24 5.90
C ASN A 33 11.12 -4.41 5.18
N THR A 34 11.10 -4.45 3.86
CA THR A 34 10.08 -3.79 3.04
C THR A 34 8.70 -4.37 3.32
N VAL A 35 8.57 -5.71 3.30
CA VAL A 35 7.29 -6.38 3.62
C VAL A 35 6.83 -6.05 5.04
N ARG A 36 7.72 -6.09 6.03
CA ARG A 36 7.38 -5.73 7.42
C ARG A 36 6.93 -4.28 7.53
N LYS A 37 7.63 -3.35 6.87
CA LYS A 37 7.28 -1.91 6.87
C LYS A 37 5.88 -1.70 6.30
N TYR A 38 5.53 -2.39 5.21
CA TYR A 38 4.22 -2.31 4.58
C TYR A 38 3.07 -2.96 5.37
N LEU A 39 3.35 -4.02 6.12
CA LEU A 39 2.38 -4.62 7.04
C LEU A 39 2.17 -3.75 8.29
N ALA A 40 3.22 -3.06 8.77
CA ALA A 40 3.14 -2.19 9.94
C ALA A 40 2.51 -0.82 9.63
N SER A 41 2.79 -0.24 8.46
CA SER A 41 2.18 1.02 8.04
C SER A 41 0.73 0.75 7.65
N GLY A 42 -0.21 0.80 8.60
CA GLY A 42 -1.63 0.48 8.44
C GLY A 42 -2.34 1.23 7.32
N VAL A 43 -1.80 2.36 6.87
CA VAL A 43 -2.38 3.19 5.82
C VAL A 43 -1.24 3.89 5.06
N ILE A 44 -1.00 3.49 3.81
CA ILE A 44 -0.55 4.45 2.80
C ILE A 44 -1.82 4.70 1.98
N GLU A 45 -2.71 5.51 2.55
CA GLU A 45 -3.78 6.10 1.74
C GLU A 45 -3.08 6.73 0.54
N PRO A 46 -3.48 6.40 -0.69
CA PRO A 46 -3.12 7.25 -1.81
C PRO A 46 -3.66 8.63 -1.46
N ARG A 47 -2.78 9.50 -0.98
CA ARG A 47 -3.08 10.90 -0.67
C ARG A 47 -3.22 11.57 -2.03
N TYR A 48 -4.38 11.38 -2.64
CA TYR A 48 -4.71 12.07 -3.87
C TYR A 48 -4.62 13.57 -3.57
N PRO A 49 -3.86 14.36 -4.35
CA PRO A 49 -3.80 15.78 -4.14
C PRO A 49 -5.22 16.33 -4.18
N ASN A 50 -5.53 17.24 -3.25
CA ASN A 50 -6.85 17.85 -3.15
C ASN A 50 -7.22 18.42 -4.53
N ARG A 51 -8.39 18.06 -5.07
CA ARG A 51 -8.84 18.59 -6.36
C ARG A 51 -8.88 20.11 -6.24
N LYS A 52 -8.01 20.82 -6.99
CA LYS A 52 -8.15 22.25 -7.21
C LYS A 52 -9.36 22.45 -8.13
N THR A 53 -10.55 22.61 -7.56
CA THR A 53 -11.68 23.14 -8.30
C THR A 53 -11.39 24.62 -8.57
N PRO A 54 -11.33 25.08 -9.83
CA PRO A 54 -11.35 26.51 -10.09
C PRO A 54 -12.73 27.02 -9.64
N SER A 55 -12.77 27.70 -8.49
CA SER A 55 -13.96 28.44 -8.08
C SER A 55 -14.17 29.55 -9.10
N LYS A 56 -15.31 29.54 -9.79
CA LYS A 56 -15.73 30.60 -10.71
C LYS A 56 -16.54 31.70 -9.99
N LEU A 57 -16.23 31.94 -8.73
CA LEU A 57 -16.86 33.00 -7.94
C LEU A 57 -15.76 33.84 -7.31
N ASP A 58 -15.23 34.75 -8.14
CA ASP A 58 -14.76 36.05 -7.71
C ASP A 58 -15.68 37.04 -8.44
N ASP A 59 -16.69 37.56 -7.73
CA ASP A 59 -17.44 38.79 -8.04
C ASP A 59 -17.92 39.40 -6.72
#